data_AF-A0A7C3LRC0-F1
#
_entry.id   AF-A0A7C3LRC0-F1
#
_cell.length_a   1.000
_cell.length_b   1.000
_cell.length_c   1.000
_cell.angle_alpha   90.00
_cell.angle_beta   90.00
_cell.angle_gamma   90.00
#
_symmetry.space_group_name_H-M   'P 1'
#
loop_
_entity.id
_entity.type
_entity.pdbx_description
1 polymer ?
#
loop_
_entity_poly.entity_id
_entity_poly.type
_entity_poly.pdbx_seq_one_letter_code
_entity_poly.pdbx_strand_id
1 'polypeptide(L)'
;MECEFESSMSNELLKYVRAVVNIVKLSNEGIKLLEEFRTAEAMESFAKGIHEDTLADEIRRNLLVRLQDLHPGFMRERISTLLRRLDLIAEQSKEVARNMTLFPYLELPGEIKNAVNELSAKAYESVSRLYDITSLLINRE
;
A
#
# COMPACT_ATOMS: atom_id res chain seq x y z
N MET A 1 30.66 13.82 6.04
CA MET A 1 30.15 12.51 6.50
C MET A 1 28.90 12.26 5.68
N GLU A 2 29.05 11.57 4.56
CA GLU A 2 27.91 11.13 3.76
C GLU A 2 27.14 10.13 4.61
N CYS A 3 25.86 10.41 4.86
CA CYS A 3 24.99 9.53 5.59
C CYS A 3 24.58 8.43 4.62
N GLU A 4 25.41 7.40 4.47
CA GLU A 4 25.07 6.24 3.64
C GLU A 4 23.84 5.54 4.25
N PHE A 5 22.79 5.43 3.43
CA PHE A 5 21.60 4.69 3.80
C PHE A 5 21.92 3.21 3.58
N GLU A 6 22.12 2.46 4.68
CA GLU A 6 22.55 1.06 4.62
C GLU A 6 21.70 0.24 3.63
N SER A 7 22.36 -0.55 2.78
CA SER A 7 21.71 -1.40 1.76
C SER A 7 20.64 -2.33 2.36
N SER A 8 20.82 -2.78 3.60
CA SER A 8 19.83 -3.58 4.33
C SER A 8 18.54 -2.81 4.63
N MET A 9 18.62 -1.52 4.94
CA MET A 9 17.48 -0.65 5.23
C MET A 9 16.80 -0.18 3.93
N SER A 10 17.58 0.07 2.87
CA SER A 10 17.08 0.24 1.49
C SER A 10 16.17 -0.90 1.06
N ASN A 11 16.63 -2.14 1.26
CA ASN A 11 15.87 -3.33 0.91
C ASN A 11 14.59 -3.48 1.75
N GLU A 12 14.63 -3.17 3.05
CA GLU A 12 13.43 -3.17 3.89
C GLU A 12 12.43 -2.08 3.49
N LEU A 13 12.89 -0.89 3.14
CA LEU A 13 12.04 0.18 2.63
C LEU A 13 11.34 -0.26 1.33
N LEU A 14 12.06 -0.89 0.40
CA LEU A 14 11.45 -1.44 -0.81
C LEU A 14 10.44 -2.54 -0.53
N LYS A 15 10.72 -3.42 0.45
CA LYS A 15 9.76 -4.44 0.88
C LYS A 15 8.49 -3.81 1.42
N TYR A 16 8.61 -2.77 2.25
CA TYR A 16 7.46 -2.06 2.79
C TYR A 16 6.64 -1.37 1.69
N VAL A 17 7.30 -0.64 0.77
CA VAL A 17 6.60 0.02 -0.35
C VAL A 17 5.89 -1.01 -1.21
N ARG A 18 6.52 -2.17 -1.47
CA ARG A 18 5.90 -3.28 -2.20
C ARG A 18 4.67 -3.83 -1.47
N ALA A 19 4.74 -4.00 -0.16
CA ALA A 19 3.61 -4.45 0.65
C ALA A 19 2.43 -3.48 0.53
N VAL A 20 2.69 -2.16 0.62
CA VAL A 20 1.66 -1.12 0.42
C VAL A 20 1.01 -1.21 -0.96
N VAL A 21 1.81 -1.40 -2.02
CA VAL A 21 1.28 -1.62 -3.38
C VAL A 21 0.42 -2.88 -3.45
N ASN A 22 0.84 -3.95 -2.79
CA ASN A 22 0.13 -5.21 -2.77
C ASN A 22 -1.23 -5.09 -2.06
N ILE A 23 -1.32 -4.35 -0.96
CA ILE A 23 -2.58 -4.05 -0.28
C ILE A 23 -3.56 -3.34 -1.22
N VAL A 24 -3.10 -2.28 -1.91
CA VAL A 24 -3.92 -1.52 -2.86
C VAL A 24 -4.33 -2.39 -4.06
N LYS A 25 -3.42 -3.25 -4.53
CA LYS A 25 -3.69 -4.22 -5.58
C LYS A 25 -4.83 -5.16 -5.19
N LEU A 26 -4.77 -5.75 -4.01
CA LEU A 26 -5.77 -6.70 -3.51
C LEU A 26 -7.15 -6.04 -3.33
N SER A 27 -7.20 -4.79 -2.88
CA SER A 27 -8.43 -4.00 -2.84
C SER A 27 -9.01 -3.75 -4.25
N ASN A 28 -8.18 -3.36 -5.21
CA ASN A 28 -8.60 -3.16 -6.60
C ASN A 28 -9.08 -4.48 -7.26
N GLU A 29 -8.38 -5.59 -7.01
CA GLU A 29 -8.79 -6.93 -7.47
C GLU A 29 -10.13 -7.34 -6.86
N GLY A 30 -10.35 -7.09 -5.57
CA GLY A 30 -11.64 -7.36 -4.92
C GLY A 30 -12.79 -6.59 -5.57
N ILE A 31 -12.60 -5.30 -5.88
CA ILE A 31 -13.61 -4.49 -6.58
C ILE A 31 -13.91 -5.03 -7.98
N LYS A 32 -12.89 -5.45 -8.74
CA LYS A 32 -13.08 -6.08 -10.06
C LYS A 32 -13.86 -7.39 -9.97
N LEU A 33 -13.55 -8.22 -8.99
CA LEU A 33 -14.25 -9.48 -8.74
C LEU A 33 -15.71 -9.25 -8.37
N LEU A 34 -16.03 -8.19 -7.61
CA LEU A 34 -17.41 -7.80 -7.36
C LEU A 34 -18.15 -7.44 -8.64
N GLU A 35 -17.51 -6.71 -9.57
CA GLU A 35 -18.11 -6.38 -10.87
C GLU A 35 -18.39 -7.62 -11.73
N GLU A 36 -17.55 -8.66 -11.59
CA GLU A 36 -17.72 -9.96 -12.24
C GLU A 36 -18.72 -10.89 -11.52
N PHE A 37 -19.43 -10.42 -10.50
CA PHE A 37 -20.33 -11.21 -9.64
C PHE A 37 -19.63 -12.36 -8.88
N ARG A 38 -18.31 -12.30 -8.70
CA ARG A 38 -17.48 -13.30 -8.01
C ARG A 38 -17.27 -12.94 -6.54
N THR A 39 -18.36 -12.82 -5.80
CA THR A 39 -18.36 -12.26 -4.44
C THR A 39 -17.45 -12.99 -3.46
N ALA A 40 -17.43 -14.33 -3.47
CA ALA A 40 -16.59 -15.09 -2.53
C ALA A 40 -15.09 -14.81 -2.74
N GLU A 41 -14.65 -14.74 -3.99
CA GLU A 41 -13.26 -14.46 -4.34
C GLU A 41 -12.90 -12.99 -4.05
N ALA A 42 -13.85 -12.07 -4.25
CA ALA A 42 -13.68 -10.69 -3.85
C ALA A 42 -13.43 -10.57 -2.34
N MET A 43 -14.24 -11.26 -1.52
CA MET A 43 -14.07 -11.29 -0.07
C MET A 43 -12.72 -11.87 0.35
N GLU A 44 -12.27 -12.93 -0.32
CA GLU A 44 -10.94 -13.50 -0.09
C GLU A 44 -9.82 -12.49 -0.42
N SER A 45 -9.94 -11.76 -1.53
CA SER A 45 -8.98 -10.72 -1.91
C SER A 45 -8.92 -9.61 -0.86
N PHE A 46 -10.07 -9.12 -0.39
CA PHE A 46 -10.15 -8.11 0.66
C PHE A 46 -9.53 -8.61 1.97
N ALA A 47 -9.83 -9.85 2.38
CA ALA A 47 -9.26 -10.44 3.58
C ALA A 47 -7.72 -10.57 3.49
N LYS A 48 -7.19 -10.97 2.32
CA LYS A 48 -5.74 -10.98 2.07
C LYS A 48 -5.12 -9.59 2.20
N GLY A 49 -5.77 -8.56 1.65
CA GLY A 49 -5.29 -7.17 1.77
C GLY A 49 -5.23 -6.69 3.22
N ILE A 50 -6.25 -7.01 4.03
CA ILE A 50 -6.27 -6.69 5.46
C ILE A 50 -5.16 -7.44 6.22
N HIS A 51 -4.91 -8.70 5.87
CA HIS A 51 -3.82 -9.48 6.48
C HIS A 51 -2.45 -8.91 6.10
N GLU A 52 -2.24 -8.57 4.84
CA GLU A 52 -1.00 -7.97 4.34
C GLU A 52 -0.68 -6.64 5.05
N ASP A 53 -1.69 -5.82 5.36
CA ASP A 53 -1.52 -4.60 6.16
C ASP A 53 -0.94 -4.88 7.55
N THR A 54 -1.36 -5.98 8.18
CA THR A 54 -0.82 -6.39 9.49
C THR A 54 0.68 -6.70 9.40
N LEU A 55 1.09 -7.41 8.33
CA LEU A 55 2.50 -7.73 8.08
C LEU A 55 3.31 -6.49 7.69
N ALA A 56 2.72 -5.58 6.90
CA ALA A 56 3.37 -4.34 6.49
C ALA A 56 3.65 -3.43 7.69
N ASP A 57 2.77 -3.41 8.69
CA ASP A 57 2.96 -2.63 9.91
C ASP A 57 4.16 -3.12 10.75
N GLU A 58 4.44 -4.43 10.77
CA GLU A 58 5.65 -4.96 11.40
C GLU A 58 6.92 -4.45 10.71
N ILE A 59 6.96 -4.47 9.37
CA ILE A 59 8.10 -3.97 8.59
C ILE A 59 8.29 -2.46 8.86
N ARG A 60 7.19 -1.70 8.86
CA ARG A 60 7.21 -0.26 9.13
C ARG A 60 7.75 0.07 10.51
N ARG A 61 7.31 -0.65 11.55
CA ARG A 61 7.79 -0.47 12.93
C ARG A 61 9.28 -0.74 13.04
N ASN A 62 9.77 -1.82 12.41
CA ASN A 62 11.20 -2.15 12.40
C ASN A 62 12.02 -1.06 11.70
N LEU A 63 11.56 -0.55 10.55
CA LEU A 63 12.19 0.58 9.86
C LEU A 63 12.26 1.83 10.75
N LEU A 64 11.17 2.17 11.44
CA LEU A 64 11.13 3.33 12.33
C LEU A 64 12.09 3.20 13.51
N VAL A 65 12.25 2.00 14.10
CA VAL A 65 13.24 1.75 15.16
C VAL A 65 14.65 1.97 14.64
N ARG A 66 15.01 1.32 13.52
CA ARG A 66 16.34 1.46 12.91
C ARG A 66 16.66 2.90 12.48
N LEU A 67 15.66 3.65 12.03
CA LEU A 67 15.80 5.08 11.71
C LEU A 67 16.14 5.94 12.93
N GLN A 68 15.84 5.51 14.16
CA GLN A 68 16.23 6.24 15.38
C GLN A 68 17.73 6.16 15.63
N ASP A 69 18.36 5.05 15.25
CA ASP A 69 19.80 4.78 15.45
C ASP A 69 20.68 5.55 14.45
N LEU A 70 20.11 6.01 13.33
CA LEU A 70 20.79 6.91 12.40
C LEU A 70 20.96 8.30 13.01
N HIS A 71 22.11 8.93 12.72
CA HIS A 71 22.40 10.29 13.16
C HIS A 71 21.22 11.22 12.79
N PRO A 72 20.69 12.01 13.74
CA PRO A 72 19.59 12.93 13.47
C PRO A 72 19.99 13.87 12.32
N GLY A 73 19.17 13.89 11.29
CA GLY A 73 19.45 14.60 10.06
C GLY A 73 18.29 14.52 9.09
N PHE A 74 18.41 15.28 8.01
CA PHE A 74 17.40 15.45 6.97
C PHE A 74 16.90 14.13 6.35
N MET A 75 17.77 13.13 6.25
CA MET A 75 17.41 11.80 5.71
C MET A 75 16.41 11.06 6.61
N ARG A 76 16.63 11.08 7.93
CA ARG A 76 15.72 10.46 8.88
C ARG A 76 14.32 11.05 8.76
N GLU A 77 14.21 12.38 8.76
CA GLU A 77 12.91 13.07 8.67
C GLU A 77 12.18 12.76 7.36
N ARG A 78 12.90 12.77 6.22
CA ARG A 78 12.33 12.45 4.91
C ARG A 78 11.79 11.04 4.83
N ILE A 79 12.53 10.08 5.36
CA ILE A 79 12.13 8.67 5.31
C ILE A 79 11.00 8.39 6.30
N SER A 80 11.06 8.94 7.51
CA SER A 80 9.91 8.88 8.44
C SER A 80 8.65 9.51 7.83
N THR A 81 8.80 10.62 7.11
CA THR A 81 7.68 11.25 6.39
C THR A 81 7.14 10.36 5.28
N LEU A 82 8.01 9.75 4.48
CA LEU A 82 7.62 8.80 3.45
C LEU A 82 6.86 7.60 4.04
N LEU A 83 7.40 6.96 5.09
CA LEU A 83 6.76 5.85 5.78
C LEU A 83 5.36 6.23 6.27
N ARG A 84 5.20 7.40 6.88
CA ARG A 84 3.88 7.88 7.34
C ARG A 84 2.89 8.10 6.20
N ARG A 85 3.34 8.56 5.03
CA ARG A 85 2.46 8.78 3.86
C ARG A 85 2.04 7.46 3.24
N LEU A 86 2.93 6.48 3.17
CA LEU A 86 2.64 5.14 2.69
C LEU A 86 1.68 4.40 3.64
N ASP A 87 1.87 4.55 4.95
CA ASP A 87 0.99 4.00 5.98
C ASP A 87 -0.45 4.49 5.83
N LEU A 88 -0.63 5.79 5.56
CA LEU A 88 -1.95 6.36 5.30
C LEU A 88 -2.63 5.73 4.07
N ILE A 89 -1.88 5.41 3.02
CA ILE A 89 -2.41 4.74 1.82
C ILE A 89 -2.87 3.32 2.17
N ALA A 90 -2.05 2.57 2.91
CA ALA A 90 -2.39 1.21 3.34
C ALA A 90 -3.65 1.19 4.23
N GLU A 91 -3.73 2.09 5.21
CA GLU A 91 -4.90 2.23 6.09
C GLU A 91 -6.18 2.55 5.29
N GLN A 92 -6.11 3.52 4.36
CA GLN A 92 -7.24 3.86 3.51
C GLN A 92 -7.70 2.66 2.66
N SER A 93 -6.75 1.90 2.11
CA SER A 93 -7.07 0.71 1.31
C SER A 93 -7.70 -0.41 2.14
N LYS A 94 -7.23 -0.60 3.38
CA LYS A 94 -7.82 -1.52 4.36
C LYS A 94 -9.25 -1.12 4.72
N GLU A 95 -9.50 0.17 4.94
CA GLU A 95 -10.84 0.68 5.20
C GLU A 95 -11.77 0.48 4.00
N VAL A 96 -11.29 0.69 2.78
CA VAL A 96 -12.06 0.36 1.57
C VAL A 96 -12.39 -1.13 1.54
N ALA A 97 -11.43 -2.02 1.79
CA ALA A 97 -11.65 -3.45 1.82
C ALA A 97 -12.71 -3.86 2.86
N ARG A 98 -12.64 -3.31 4.08
CA ARG A 98 -13.64 -3.53 5.15
C ARG A 98 -15.02 -3.01 4.78
N ASN A 99 -15.10 -1.82 4.21
CA ASN A 99 -16.39 -1.24 3.82
C ASN A 99 -17.03 -2.03 2.68
N MET A 100 -16.24 -2.51 1.71
CA MET A 100 -16.73 -3.31 0.59
C MET A 100 -17.24 -4.70 1.00
N THR A 101 -16.87 -5.23 2.18
CA THR A 101 -17.45 -6.48 2.68
C THR A 101 -18.82 -6.29 3.35
N LEU A 102 -19.14 -5.06 3.76
CA LEU A 102 -20.40 -4.72 4.44
C LEU A 102 -21.39 -4.04 3.49
N PHE A 103 -20.87 -3.26 2.56
CA PHE A 103 -21.65 -2.42 1.66
C PHE A 103 -22.22 -3.25 0.50
N PRO A 104 -23.51 -3.11 0.15
CA PRO A 104 -24.13 -3.88 -0.93
C PRO A 104 -23.73 -3.34 -2.31
N TYR A 105 -22.46 -3.53 -2.69
CA TYR A 105 -21.88 -3.01 -3.93
C TYR A 105 -22.70 -3.39 -5.18
N LEU A 106 -23.25 -4.61 -5.23
CA LEU A 106 -24.02 -5.12 -6.37
C LEU A 106 -25.35 -4.36 -6.58
N GLU A 107 -25.89 -3.73 -5.54
CA GLU A 107 -27.15 -2.98 -5.57
C GLU A 107 -26.95 -1.53 -6.03
N LEU A 108 -25.70 -1.09 -6.20
CA LEU A 108 -25.40 0.26 -6.64
C LEU A 108 -25.84 0.54 -8.09
N PRO A 109 -26.25 1.78 -8.38
CA PRO A 109 -26.36 2.27 -9.75
C PRO A 109 -25.07 2.04 -10.54
N GLY A 110 -25.21 1.67 -11.81
CA GLY A 110 -24.08 1.36 -12.69
C GLY A 110 -23.06 2.49 -12.80
N GLU A 111 -23.51 3.74 -12.80
CA GLU A 111 -22.63 4.93 -12.81
C GLU A 111 -21.70 4.99 -11.60
N ILE A 112 -22.21 4.64 -10.41
CA ILE A 112 -21.40 4.63 -9.17
C ILE A 112 -20.40 3.48 -9.21
N LYS A 113 -20.82 2.28 -9.64
CA LYS A 113 -19.91 1.13 -9.80
C LYS A 113 -18.76 1.43 -10.75
N ASN A 114 -19.06 2.05 -11.89
CA ASN A 114 -18.05 2.49 -12.86
C ASN A 114 -17.06 3.49 -12.24
N ALA A 115 -17.56 4.49 -11.51
CA ALA A 115 -16.70 5.46 -10.84
C ALA A 115 -15.81 4.82 -9.77
N VAL A 116 -16.34 3.86 -8.98
CA VAL A 116 -15.56 3.12 -7.98
C VAL A 116 -14.45 2.29 -8.63
N ASN A 117 -14.77 1.57 -9.70
CA ASN A 117 -13.80 0.74 -10.43
C ASN A 117 -12.71 1.59 -11.11
N GLU A 118 -13.08 2.71 -11.74
CA GLU A 118 -12.11 3.62 -12.34
C GLU A 118 -11.19 4.23 -11.26
N LEU A 119 -11.77 4.66 -10.13
CA LEU A 119 -11.01 5.21 -9.02
C LEU A 119 -10.04 4.18 -8.42
N SER A 120 -10.48 2.93 -8.20
CA SER A 120 -9.62 1.88 -7.66
C SER A 120 -8.48 1.52 -8.62
N ALA A 121 -8.77 1.48 -9.92
CA ALA A 121 -7.75 1.23 -10.93
C ALA A 121 -6.71 2.36 -10.98
N LYS A 122 -7.14 3.62 -10.90
CA LYS A 122 -6.25 4.79 -10.88
C LYS A 122 -5.44 4.89 -9.60
N ALA A 123 -6.02 4.53 -8.45
CA ALA A 123 -5.31 4.45 -7.19
C ALA A 123 -4.19 3.40 -7.25
N TYR A 124 -4.52 2.19 -7.74
CA TYR A 124 -3.52 1.14 -7.94
C TYR A 124 -2.41 1.57 -8.90
N GLU A 125 -2.75 2.10 -10.08
CA GLU A 125 -1.77 2.59 -11.06
C GLU A 125 -0.81 3.62 -10.43
N SER A 126 -1.36 4.57 -9.66
CA SER A 126 -0.58 5.63 -9.02
C SER A 126 0.38 5.07 -7.97
N VAL A 127 -0.07 4.13 -7.14
CA VAL A 127 0.76 3.52 -6.09
C VAL A 127 1.82 2.58 -6.69
N SER A 128 1.51 1.85 -7.77
CA SER A 128 2.51 1.08 -8.51
C SER A 128 3.64 1.96 -9.05
N ARG A 129 3.32 3.13 -9.62
CA ARG A 129 4.35 4.09 -10.06
C ARG A 129 5.22 4.59 -8.91
N LEU A 130 4.67 4.77 -7.71
CA LEU A 130 5.46 5.13 -6.53
C LEU A 130 6.50 4.04 -6.20
N TYR A 131 6.13 2.77 -6.32
CA TYR A 131 7.07 1.66 -6.16
C TYR A 131 8.18 1.71 -7.19
N ASP A 132 7.84 1.88 -8.46
CA ASP A 132 8.84 1.94 -9.54
C ASP A 132 9.84 3.06 -9.30
N ILE A 133 9.35 4.27 -8.98
CA ILE A 133 10.19 5.42 -8.66
C ILE A 133 11.09 5.13 -7.46
N THR A 134 10.53 4.57 -6.38
CA THR A 134 11.30 4.26 -5.17
C THR A 134 12.38 3.21 -5.44
N SER A 135 12.06 2.20 -6.26
CA SER A 135 13.00 1.17 -6.69
C SER A 135 14.14 1.74 -7.54
N LEU A 136 13.85 2.67 -8.44
CA LEU A 136 14.86 3.35 -9.26
C LEU A 136 15.76 4.26 -8.41
N LEU A 137 15.22 4.93 -7.40
CA LEU A 137 16.01 5.77 -6.50
C LEU A 137 16.96 4.95 -5.62
N ILE A 138 16.55 3.74 -5.23
CA ILE A 138 17.34 2.87 -4.36
C ILE A 138 18.37 2.03 -5.14
N ASN A 139 18.03 1.58 -6.36
CA ASN A 139 18.91 0.76 -7.18
C ASN A 139 19.85 1.57 -8.10
N ARG A 140 19.86 2.90 -7.99
CA ARG A 140 20.88 3.76 -8.63
C ARG A 140 22.13 3.80 -7.75
N GLU A 141 22.80 2.66 -7.67
CA GLU A 141 24.22 2.54 -7.29
C GLU A 141 25.06 2.30 -8.55
#